data_AF-A0A851B5B6-F1
#
_entry.id   AF-A0A851B5B6-F1
#
_cell.length_a   1.000
_cell.length_b   1.000
_cell.length_c   1.000
_cell.angle_alpha   90.00
_cell.angle_beta   90.00
_cell.angle_gamma   90.00
#
_symmetry.space_group_name_H-M   'P 1'
#
loop_
_entity.id
_entity.type
_entity.pdbx_description
1 polymer ?
#
loop_
_entity_poly.entity_id
_entity_poly.type
_entity_poly.pdbx_seq_one_letter_code
_entity_poly.pdbx_strand_id
1 'polypeptide(L)'
;VTGTWMGSTTVPCTYVPSEGFTQQTLSWSVERDSSISTIFRRDGSGDHILLSKFRGRVSVPKHSPGDASLLIENLEMPDSGHYTCQVIWRSTDNSLITREVTTTVKVREVNPPSSSWELPSSLHHP
;
A
#
# COMPACT_ATOMS: atom_id res chain seq x y z
N VAL A 1 -8.55 -2.03 -5.34
CA VAL A 1 -8.14 -0.61 -5.39
C VAL A 1 -7.44 -0.33 -6.71
N THR A 2 -7.71 0.81 -7.34
CA THR A 2 -7.00 1.23 -8.56
C THR A 2 -6.30 2.55 -8.30
N GLY A 3 -5.01 2.60 -8.58
CA GLY A 3 -4.20 3.80 -8.48
C GLY A 3 -3.68 4.23 -9.86
N THR A 4 -3.29 5.48 -9.96
CA THR A 4 -2.76 6.08 -11.19
C THR A 4 -1.25 6.18 -11.08
N TRP A 5 -0.51 5.90 -12.15
CA TRP A 5 0.95 6.08 -12.20
C TRP A 5 1.37 7.49 -11.76
N MET A 6 2.46 7.59 -10.98
CA MET A 6 2.91 8.80 -10.26
C MET A 6 1.94 9.38 -9.22
N GLY A 7 0.71 8.87 -9.14
CA GLY A 7 -0.28 9.27 -8.15
C GLY A 7 -0.07 8.56 -6.81
N SER A 8 -1.07 8.71 -5.94
CA SER A 8 -1.14 8.00 -4.68
C SER A 8 -2.42 7.14 -4.60
N THR A 9 -2.39 6.15 -3.72
CA THR A 9 -3.59 5.38 -3.40
C THR A 9 -3.55 4.91 -1.95
N THR A 10 -4.74 4.69 -1.38
CA THR A 10 -4.89 4.14 -0.05
C THR A 10 -5.48 2.74 -0.16
N VAL A 11 -4.75 1.75 0.36
CA VAL A 11 -5.24 0.38 0.49
C VAL A 11 -5.98 0.26 1.82
N PRO A 12 -7.31 0.08 1.82
CA PRO A 12 -8.11 0.13 3.03
C PRO A 12 -7.81 -1.09 3.91
N CYS A 13 -7.62 -0.84 5.19
CA CYS A 13 -7.63 -1.87 6.23
C CYS A 13 -8.15 -1.24 7.51
N THR A 14 -9.41 -1.50 7.83
CA THR A 14 -10.04 -0.96 9.02
C THR A 14 -10.61 -2.07 9.88
N TYR A 15 -10.54 -1.90 11.19
CA TYR A 15 -11.12 -2.79 12.19
C TYR A 15 -11.82 -1.96 13.25
N VAL A 16 -12.77 -2.58 13.95
CA VAL A 16 -13.41 -1.96 15.11
C VAL A 16 -12.54 -2.27 16.33
N PRO A 17 -11.97 -1.26 17.01
CA PRO A 17 -11.29 -1.49 18.28
C PRO A 17 -12.29 -2.05 19.30
N SER A 18 -11.90 -3.11 19.99
CA SER A 18 -12.72 -3.75 21.03
C SER A 18 -12.02 -3.66 22.37
N GLU A 19 -12.77 -3.45 23.45
CA GLU A 19 -12.24 -3.49 24.81
C GLU A 19 -11.61 -4.85 25.11
N GLY A 20 -10.50 -4.82 25.86
CA GLY A 20 -9.75 -6.02 26.21
C GLY A 20 -8.79 -6.54 25.13
N PHE A 21 -8.67 -5.85 23.99
CA PHE A 21 -7.72 -6.20 22.93
C PHE A 21 -6.63 -5.12 22.79
N THR A 22 -5.37 -5.54 22.92
CA THR A 22 -4.20 -4.68 22.71
C THR A 22 -3.48 -5.08 21.44
N GLN A 23 -3.41 -4.18 20.47
CA GLN A 23 -2.65 -4.43 19.23
C GLN A 23 -1.17 -4.67 19.55
N GLN A 24 -0.64 -5.79 19.08
CA GLN A 24 0.77 -6.18 19.24
C GLN A 24 1.57 -5.86 17.98
N THR A 25 1.02 -6.19 16.81
CA THR A 25 1.70 -5.99 15.54
C THR A 25 0.69 -5.65 14.46
N LEU A 26 1.08 -4.74 13.58
CA LEU A 26 0.44 -4.49 12.29
C LEU A 26 1.50 -4.68 11.21
N SER A 27 1.19 -5.45 10.18
CA SER A 27 2.06 -5.59 9.02
C SER A 27 1.30 -5.50 7.72
N TRP A 28 1.96 -4.92 6.72
CA TRP A 28 1.55 -5.01 5.33
C TRP A 28 2.55 -5.85 4.57
N SER A 29 2.06 -6.82 3.82
CA SER A 29 2.83 -7.58 2.84
C SER A 29 2.25 -7.41 1.46
N VAL A 30 3.06 -7.67 0.44
CA VAL A 30 2.60 -7.74 -0.95
C VAL A 30 3.05 -9.04 -1.57
N GLU A 31 2.14 -9.66 -2.29
CA GLU A 31 2.40 -10.81 -3.15
C GLU A 31 2.41 -10.36 -4.62
N ARG A 32 3.49 -10.69 -5.32
CA ARG A 32 3.67 -10.51 -6.78
C ARG A 32 4.44 -11.70 -7.31
N ASP A 33 4.03 -12.24 -8.45
CA ASP A 33 4.70 -13.36 -9.12
C ASP A 33 5.04 -14.52 -8.15
N SER A 34 4.07 -14.87 -7.30
CA SER A 34 4.17 -15.90 -6.25
C SER A 34 5.22 -15.64 -5.16
N SER A 35 5.77 -14.42 -5.07
CA SER A 35 6.71 -13.99 -4.04
C SER A 35 6.02 -13.02 -3.07
N ILE A 36 6.04 -13.36 -1.77
CA ILE A 36 5.51 -12.52 -0.70
C ILE A 36 6.65 -11.73 -0.07
N SER A 37 6.46 -10.43 0.13
CA SER A 37 7.42 -9.57 0.82
C SER A 37 6.72 -8.63 1.79
N THR A 38 7.25 -8.52 3.00
CA THR A 38 6.76 -7.55 4.00
C THR A 38 7.21 -6.15 3.63
N ILE A 39 6.26 -5.24 3.48
CA ILE A 39 6.49 -3.83 3.17
C ILE A 39 6.72 -3.04 4.44
N PHE A 40 5.77 -3.15 5.36
CA PHE A 40 5.67 -2.32 6.56
C PHE A 40 5.37 -3.20 7.77
N ARG A 41 5.98 -2.88 8.91
CA ARG A 41 5.68 -3.50 10.21
C ARG A 41 5.67 -2.43 11.29
N ARG A 42 4.63 -2.42 12.12
CA ARG A 42 4.53 -1.61 13.33
C ARG A 42 4.40 -2.52 14.54
N ASP A 43 5.26 -2.33 15.53
CA ASP A 43 5.24 -3.01 16.82
C ASP A 43 5.64 -2.03 17.94
N GLY A 44 5.93 -2.55 19.14
CA GLY A 44 6.35 -1.74 20.29
C GLY A 44 7.65 -0.94 20.10
N SER A 45 8.44 -1.22 19.05
CA SER A 45 9.64 -0.46 18.70
C SER A 45 9.40 0.65 17.68
N GLY A 46 8.20 0.73 17.11
CA GLY A 46 7.81 1.74 16.13
C GLY A 46 7.56 1.18 14.73
N ASP A 47 7.76 2.03 13.73
CA ASP A 47 7.44 1.77 12.32
C ASP A 47 8.68 1.33 11.55
N HIS A 48 8.57 0.24 10.80
CA HIS A 48 9.66 -0.33 10.01
C HIS A 48 9.22 -0.53 8.57
N ILE A 49 9.95 0.06 7.62
CA ILE A 49 9.76 -0.20 6.19
C ILE A 49 10.85 -1.18 5.73
N LEU A 50 10.45 -2.43 5.54
CA LEU A 50 11.35 -3.56 5.34
C LEU A 50 11.73 -3.75 3.86
N LEU A 51 10.82 -3.43 2.94
CA LEU A 51 11.08 -3.56 1.51
C LEU A 51 11.59 -2.24 0.92
N SER A 52 12.84 -2.23 0.46
CA SER A 52 13.56 -1.02 0.05
C SER A 52 12.82 -0.14 -0.97
N LYS A 53 12.13 -0.76 -1.94
CA LYS A 53 11.39 -0.02 -2.99
C LYS A 53 10.23 0.85 -2.48
N PHE A 54 9.77 0.60 -1.25
CA PHE A 54 8.67 1.35 -0.62
C PHE A 54 9.16 2.39 0.40
N ARG A 55 10.47 2.45 0.68
CA ARG A 55 11.02 3.44 1.61
C ARG A 55 10.73 4.85 1.12
N GLY A 56 10.18 5.68 2.01
CA GLY A 56 9.80 7.06 1.69
C GLY A 56 8.54 7.21 0.83
N ARG A 57 7.84 6.11 0.51
CA ARG A 57 6.60 6.15 -0.28
C ARG A 57 5.38 5.58 0.44
N VAL A 58 5.56 4.98 1.62
CA VAL A 58 4.46 4.35 2.36
C VAL A 58 4.32 4.90 3.77
N SER A 59 3.07 5.00 4.20
CA SER A 59 2.74 5.33 5.58
C SER A 59 1.44 4.67 6.02
N VAL A 60 1.30 4.52 7.34
CA VAL A 60 0.09 4.03 8.00
C VAL A 60 -0.27 5.02 9.12
N PRO A 61 -1.54 5.43 9.28
CA PRO A 61 -1.96 6.35 10.34
C PRO A 61 -1.50 5.90 11.74
N LYS A 62 -0.94 6.81 12.55
CA LYS A 62 -0.43 6.49 13.91
C LYS A 62 -1.46 6.69 15.02
N HIS A 63 -2.31 7.69 14.90
CA HIS A 63 -3.25 8.13 15.94
C HIS A 63 -4.71 7.93 15.53
N SER A 64 -4.98 6.88 14.74
CA SER A 64 -6.31 6.54 14.28
C SER A 64 -6.62 5.08 14.67
N PRO A 65 -7.06 4.83 15.92
CA PRO A 65 -7.41 3.48 16.36
C PRO A 65 -8.44 2.87 15.42
N GLY A 66 -8.17 1.66 14.94
CA GLY A 66 -9.06 0.99 13.99
C GLY A 66 -8.73 1.25 12.52
N ASP A 67 -7.83 2.19 12.21
CA ASP A 67 -7.37 2.45 10.85
C ASP A 67 -5.92 2.02 10.65
N ALA A 68 -5.76 0.93 9.90
CA ALA A 68 -4.49 0.34 9.51
C ALA A 68 -4.24 0.49 7.99
N SER A 69 -4.97 1.39 7.31
CA SER A 69 -4.87 1.57 5.87
C SER A 69 -3.47 1.99 5.44
N LEU A 70 -2.99 1.44 4.32
CA LEU A 70 -1.67 1.75 3.77
C LEU A 70 -1.79 2.84 2.70
N LEU A 71 -1.20 4.00 2.96
CA LEU A 71 -0.97 4.99 1.91
C LEU A 71 0.26 4.58 1.10
N ILE A 72 0.14 4.59 -0.22
CA ILE A 72 1.24 4.40 -1.16
C ILE A 72 1.29 5.63 -2.06
N GLU A 73 2.40 6.35 -2.02
CA GLU A 73 2.69 7.54 -2.82
C GLU A 73 3.61 7.21 -3.99
N ASN A 74 3.62 8.08 -5.01
CA ASN A 74 4.41 7.93 -6.22
C ASN A 74 4.33 6.50 -6.78
N LEU A 75 3.11 6.09 -7.15
CA LEU A 75 2.84 4.74 -7.64
C LEU A 75 3.60 4.43 -8.92
N GLU A 76 4.22 3.26 -8.96
CA GLU A 76 4.92 2.74 -10.14
C GLU A 76 4.15 1.55 -10.72
N MET A 77 4.29 1.28 -12.03
CA MET A 77 3.59 0.14 -12.66
C MET A 77 3.85 -1.20 -11.97
N PRO A 78 5.08 -1.52 -11.54
CA PRO A 78 5.35 -2.74 -10.80
C PRO A 78 4.59 -2.80 -9.48
N ASP A 79 4.06 -1.68 -8.95
CA ASP A 79 3.35 -1.66 -7.68
C ASP A 79 2.03 -2.41 -7.63
N SER A 80 1.51 -2.83 -8.79
CA SER A 80 0.37 -3.74 -8.84
C SER A 80 0.65 -5.05 -8.11
N GLY A 81 -0.33 -5.58 -7.38
CA GLY A 81 -0.17 -6.83 -6.62
C GLY A 81 -1.29 -7.07 -5.61
N HIS A 82 -1.16 -8.16 -4.85
CA HIS A 82 -2.06 -8.49 -3.75
C HIS A 82 -1.46 -8.01 -2.44
N TYR A 83 -2.09 -7.02 -1.82
CA TYR A 83 -1.61 -6.43 -0.58
C TYR A 83 -2.39 -7.02 0.59
N THR A 84 -1.70 -7.60 1.55
CA THR A 84 -2.32 -8.20 2.74
C THR A 84 -1.98 -7.36 3.96
N CYS A 85 -3.03 -6.86 4.60
CA CYS A 85 -2.97 -6.28 5.94
C CYS A 85 -3.11 -7.41 6.94
N GLN A 86 -2.20 -7.51 7.91
CA GLN A 86 -2.28 -8.44 9.01
C GLN A 86 -2.17 -7.67 10.32
N VAL A 87 -3.12 -7.89 11.23
CA VAL A 87 -3.10 -7.31 12.57
C VAL A 87 -3.17 -8.42 13.60
N ILE A 88 -2.29 -8.36 14.59
CA ILE A 88 -2.24 -9.28 15.72
C ILE A 88 -2.61 -8.50 16.98
N TRP A 89 -3.65 -8.95 17.67
CA TRP A 89 -4.04 -8.44 18.99
C TRP A 89 -3.77 -9.48 20.07
N ARG A 90 -3.50 -9.00 21.27
CA ARG A 90 -3.51 -9.78 22.50
C ARG A 90 -4.79 -9.47 23.27
N SER A 91 -5.55 -10.48 23.63
CA SER A 91 -6.72 -10.36 24.51
C SER A 91 -6.32 -10.39 25.98
N THR A 92 -7.28 -10.11 26.87
CA THR A 92 -7.10 -10.12 28.33
C THR A 92 -6.68 -11.47 28.90
N ASP A 93 -7.09 -12.57 28.29
CA ASP A 93 -6.66 -13.94 28.63
C ASP A 93 -5.27 -14.30 28.06
N ASN A 94 -4.56 -13.31 27.52
CA ASN A 94 -3.24 -13.43 26.91
C ASN A 94 -3.21 -14.28 25.61
N SER A 95 -4.35 -14.64 25.04
CA SER A 95 -4.39 -15.27 23.71
C SER A 95 -4.09 -14.27 22.59
N LEU A 96 -3.55 -14.79 21.47
CA LEU A 96 -3.24 -13.99 20.29
C LEU A 96 -4.29 -14.22 19.21
N ILE A 97 -4.83 -13.14 18.68
CA ILE A 97 -5.80 -13.16 17.59
C ILE A 97 -5.22 -12.44 16.40
N THR A 98 -5.24 -13.12 15.26
CA THR A 98 -4.76 -12.60 13.98
C THR A 98 -5.96 -12.35 13.06
N ARG A 99 -5.99 -11.19 12.40
CA ARG A 99 -6.90 -10.93 11.28
C ARG A 99 -6.11 -10.48 10.08
N GLU A 100 -6.54 -10.95 8.92
CA GLU A 100 -5.95 -10.63 7.64
C GLU A 100 -7.01 -10.18 6.65
N VAL A 101 -6.66 -9.17 5.86
CA VAL A 101 -7.47 -8.70 4.74
C VAL A 101 -6.55 -8.49 3.55
N THR A 102 -6.88 -9.13 2.43
CA THR A 102 -6.12 -8.99 1.17
C THR A 102 -6.91 -8.13 0.19
N THR A 103 -6.23 -7.13 -0.38
CA THR A 103 -6.78 -6.23 -1.38
C THR A 103 -5.87 -6.20 -2.61
N THR A 104 -6.44 -6.39 -3.78
CA THR A 104 -5.71 -6.21 -5.04
C THR A 104 -5.56 -4.72 -5.37
N VAL A 105 -4.33 -4.30 -5.61
CA VAL A 105 -3.98 -2.97 -6.13
C VAL A 105 -3.60 -3.12 -7.60
N LYS A 106 -4.19 -2.27 -8.46
CA LYS A 106 -3.82 -2.16 -9.88
C LYS A 106 -3.38 -0.73 -10.17
N VAL A 107 -2.19 -0.57 -10.74
CA VAL A 107 -1.68 0.73 -11.20
C VAL A 107 -2.00 0.88 -12.69
N ARG A 108 -2.55 2.03 -13.08
CA ARG A 108 -2.86 2.36 -14.47
C ARG A 108 -2.01 3.54 -14.93
N GLU A 109 -1.51 3.44 -16.15
CA GLU A 109 -0.87 4.54 -16.85
C GLU A 109 -1.91 5.62 -17.21
N VAL A 110 -1.49 6.88 -17.12
CA VAL A 110 -2.21 8.00 -17.72
C VAL A 110 -1.61 8.18 -19.09
N ASN A 111 -2.22 7.58 -20.11
CA ASN A 111 -1.89 7.96 -21.48
C ASN A 111 -2.28 9.44 -21.63
N PRO A 112 -1.35 10.37 -21.94
CA PRO A 112 -1.79 11.65 -22.45
C PRO A 112 -2.60 11.39 -23.74
N PRO A 113 -3.71 12.10 -23.99
CA PRO A 113 -4.38 12.01 -25.28
C PRO A 113 -3.34 12.25 -26.39
N SER A 114 -3.29 11.33 -27.35
CA SER A 114 -2.29 11.21 -28.40
C SER A 114 -2.30 12.35 -29.44
N SER A 115 -2.69 13.57 -29.06
CA SER A 115 -2.95 14.68 -29.99
C SER A 115 -2.07 15.92 -29.78
N SER A 116 -0.98 15.84 -29.01
CA SER A 116 -0.10 17.01 -28.77
C SER A 116 1.30 16.90 -29.38
N TRP A 117 1.54 15.96 -30.29
CA TRP A 117 2.77 15.91 -31.10
C TRP A 117 2.49 15.91 -32.60
N GLU A 118 1.60 16.78 -33.08
CA GLU A 118 1.69 17.18 -34.49
C GLU A 118 3.00 17.97 -34.68
N LEU A 119 4.04 17.28 -35.14
CA LEU A 119 5.27 17.92 -35.61
C LEU A 119 4.90 18.83 -36.80
N PRO A 120 5.40 20.08 -36.87
CA PRO A 120 5.16 20.92 -38.03
C PRO A 120 5.84 20.31 -39.26
N SER A 121 5.02 19.96 -40.25
CA SER A 121 5.42 19.52 -41.59
C SER A 121 6.06 20.66 -42.38
N SER A 122 7.28 21.06 -42.03
CA SER A 122 8.02 22.05 -42.81
C SER A 122 9.52 21.79 -42.80
N LEU A 123 9.91 20.61 -43.31
CA LEU A 123 11.19 20.39 -43.97
C LEU A 123 10.95 19.57 -45.24
N HIS A 124 10.28 20.20 -46.20
CA HIS A 124 10.40 19.87 -47.62
C HIS A 124 10.41 21.18 -48.38
N HIS A 125 11.58 21.58 -48.84
CA HIS A 125 11.80 22.54 -49.92
C HIS A 125 13.27 22.46 -50.34
N PRO A 126 13.56 22.77 -51.61
CA PRO A 126 13.21 22.04 -52.82
C PRO A 126 14.36 21.16 -53.33
#